data_AF-A0A927K7H5-F1
#
_entry.id   AF-A0A927K7H5-F1
#
_cell.length_a   1.000
_cell.length_b   1.000
_cell.length_c   1.000
_cell.angle_alpha   90.00
_cell.angle_beta   90.00
_cell.angle_gamma   90.00
#
_symmetry.space_group_name_H-M   'P 1'
#
loop_
_entity.id
_entity.type
_entity.pdbx_description
1 polymer ?
#
loop_
_entity_poly.entity_id
_entity_poly.type
_entity_poly.pdbx_seq_one_letter_code
_entity_poly.pdbx_strand_id
1 'polypeptide(L)'
;MDGIADEAERIVRVSEDVLTRPADGECLACFVARMLEEFGCDTTLRFARRYRDVMVPRATALERRLGRMGGFCDCEIFLNGLVRVRPSGDPSDLPGLDPSPVSAESGRPGCAGVRRGSARACARWARRDQPIY
;
A
#
# COMPACT_ATOMS: atom_id res chain seq x y z
N MET A 1 -23.20 34.58 -3.81
CA MET A 1 -23.18 33.77 -5.05
C MET A 1 -21.93 32.90 -5.01
N ASP A 2 -21.88 31.94 -4.08
CA ASP A 2 -20.74 31.03 -3.86
C ASP A 2 -21.04 29.57 -4.26
N GLY A 3 -22.25 29.29 -4.76
CA GLY A 3 -22.71 27.91 -4.98
C GLY A 3 -21.86 27.08 -5.94
N ILE A 4 -21.14 27.70 -6.88
CA ILE A 4 -20.23 26.97 -7.80
C ILE A 4 -18.92 26.61 -7.10
N ALA A 5 -18.37 27.50 -6.26
CA ALA A 5 -17.13 27.23 -5.53
C ALA A 5 -17.37 26.16 -4.45
N ASP A 6 -18.46 26.28 -3.70
CA ASP A 6 -18.85 25.30 -2.68
C ASP A 6 -19.12 23.91 -3.29
N GLU A 7 -19.74 23.85 -4.47
CA GLU A 7 -20.01 22.60 -5.18
C GLU A 7 -18.73 22.00 -5.75
N ALA A 8 -17.84 22.81 -6.34
CA ALA A 8 -16.55 22.35 -6.82
C ALA A 8 -15.70 21.76 -5.68
N GLU A 9 -15.65 22.43 -4.52
CA GLU A 9 -14.93 21.93 -3.35
C GLU A 9 -15.52 20.59 -2.86
N ARG A 10 -16.85 20.47 -2.83
CA ARG A 10 -17.53 19.23 -2.48
C ARG A 10 -17.14 18.10 -3.43
N ILE A 11 -17.15 18.35 -4.74
CA ILE A 11 -16.81 17.35 -5.77
C ILE A 11 -15.37 16.86 -5.59
N VAL A 12 -14.42 17.78 -5.36
CA VAL A 12 -13.02 17.42 -5.12
C VAL A 12 -12.89 16.53 -3.88
N ARG A 13 -13.47 16.93 -2.75
CA ARG A 13 -13.41 16.16 -1.50
C ARG A 13 -13.99 14.76 -1.63
N VAL A 14 -15.14 14.62 -2.32
CA VAL A 14 -15.76 13.30 -2.56
C VAL A 14 -14.87 12.44 -3.48
N SER A 15 -14.29 13.04 -4.52
CA SER A 15 -13.40 12.34 -5.44
C SER A 15 -12.15 11.84 -4.73
N GLU A 16 -11.53 12.66 -3.88
CA GLU A 16 -10.37 12.25 -3.07
C GLU A 16 -10.71 11.08 -2.14
N ASP A 17 -11.88 11.10 -1.49
CA ASP A 17 -12.30 10.03 -0.59
C ASP A 17 -12.46 8.69 -1.33
N VAL A 18 -13.07 8.72 -2.52
CA VAL A 18 -13.29 7.55 -3.38
C VAL A 18 -11.97 7.02 -3.92
N LEU A 19 -11.12 7.88 -4.47
CA LEU A 19 -9.85 7.49 -5.10
C LEU A 19 -8.85 6.90 -4.09
N THR A 20 -8.86 7.42 -2.86
CA THR A 20 -7.91 7.02 -1.80
C THR A 20 -8.52 6.09 -0.76
N ARG A 21 -9.69 5.50 -1.02
CA ARG A 21 -10.30 4.54 -0.09
C ARG A 21 -9.57 3.21 -0.15
N PRO A 22 -9.21 2.61 0.99
CA PRO A 22 -8.81 1.21 1.04
C PRO A 22 -9.98 0.30 0.60
N ALA A 23 -9.69 -0.71 -0.20
CA ALA A 23 -10.68 -1.71 -0.58
C ALA A 23 -10.99 -2.67 0.60
N ASP A 24 -12.15 -3.33 0.54
CA ASP A 24 -12.57 -4.30 1.55
C ASP A 24 -11.55 -5.44 1.67
N GLY A 25 -11.02 -5.66 2.87
CA GLY A 25 -10.00 -6.68 3.15
C GLY A 25 -8.58 -6.31 2.68
N GLU A 26 -8.39 -5.15 2.03
CA GLU A 26 -7.08 -4.68 1.61
C GLU A 26 -6.18 -4.42 2.83
N CYS A 27 -4.98 -4.99 2.81
CA CYS A 27 -3.98 -4.75 3.85
C CYS A 27 -3.26 -3.42 3.64
N LEU A 28 -2.71 -2.84 4.71
CA LEU A 28 -1.96 -1.58 4.68
C LEU A 28 -0.91 -1.54 3.56
N ALA A 29 -0.08 -2.57 3.45
CA ALA A 29 1.01 -2.60 2.46
C ALA A 29 0.51 -2.66 1.01
N CYS A 30 -0.60 -3.37 0.74
CA CYS A 30 -1.18 -3.39 -0.60
C CYS A 30 -1.83 -2.05 -0.96
N PHE A 31 -2.55 -1.45 -0.01
CA PHE A 31 -3.13 -0.11 -0.18
C PHE A 31 -2.05 0.92 -0.49
N VAL A 32 -1.01 1.02 0.34
CA VAL A 32 0.06 2.00 0.14
C VAL A 32 0.80 1.75 -1.18
N ALA A 33 1.10 0.49 -1.52
CA ALA A 33 1.76 0.17 -2.79
C ALA A 33 0.91 0.62 -4.01
N ARG A 34 -0.41 0.38 -3.98
CA ARG A 34 -1.34 0.84 -5.02
C ARG A 34 -1.39 2.36 -5.11
N MET A 35 -1.45 3.05 -3.97
CA MET A 35 -1.47 4.51 -3.94
C MET A 35 -0.16 5.14 -4.41
N LEU A 36 0.98 4.53 -4.09
CA LEU A 36 2.28 5.02 -4.56
C LEU A 36 2.45 4.87 -6.07
N GLU A 37 1.91 3.82 -6.67
CA GLU A 37 1.92 3.67 -8.13
C GLU A 37 1.03 4.71 -8.82
N GLU A 38 -0.16 4.96 -8.27
CA GLU A 38 -1.12 5.89 -8.87
C GLU A 38 -0.71 7.36 -8.65
N PHE A 39 -0.26 7.71 -7.45
CA PHE A 39 -0.12 9.11 -7.02
C PHE A 39 1.29 9.51 -6.58
N GLY A 40 2.24 8.57 -6.59
CA GLY A 40 3.61 8.80 -6.12
C GLY A 40 3.71 9.06 -4.62
N CYS A 41 4.95 9.25 -4.15
CA CYS A 41 5.24 9.64 -2.78
C CYS A 41 5.44 11.16 -2.66
N ASP A 42 4.85 11.78 -1.64
CA ASP A 42 5.07 13.20 -1.30
C ASP A 42 6.04 13.40 -0.13
N THR A 43 6.86 12.39 0.16
CA THR A 43 7.79 12.34 1.31
C THR A 43 7.12 12.33 2.70
N THR A 44 5.82 12.08 2.77
CA THR A 44 5.08 11.90 4.04
C THR A 44 4.46 10.50 4.14
N LEU A 45 3.83 10.20 5.29
CA LEU A 45 3.03 8.98 5.52
C LEU A 45 1.55 9.21 5.15
N ARG A 46 1.26 9.97 4.08
CA ARG A 46 -0.09 10.37 3.66
C ARG A 46 -1.04 9.18 3.56
N PHE A 47 -0.63 8.14 2.84
CA PHE A 47 -1.45 6.97 2.60
C PHE A 47 -1.51 6.05 3.83
N ALA A 48 -0.40 5.85 4.53
CA ALA A 48 -0.44 5.08 5.78
C ALA A 48 -1.37 5.71 6.84
N ARG A 49 -1.40 7.05 6.95
CA ARG A 49 -2.33 7.78 7.82
C ARG A 49 -3.77 7.65 7.35
N ARG A 50 -4.02 7.83 6.05
CA ARG A 50 -5.35 7.62 5.45
C ARG A 50 -5.89 6.21 5.74
N TYR A 51 -5.08 5.18 5.54
CA TYR A 51 -5.46 3.81 5.88
C TYR A 51 -5.78 3.65 7.37
N ARG A 52 -4.96 4.25 8.25
CA ARG A 52 -5.22 4.25 9.69
C ARG A 52 -6.59 4.85 9.99
N ASP A 53 -6.84 6.05 9.50
CA ASP A 53 -8.02 6.81 9.86
C ASP A 53 -9.31 6.13 9.38
N VAL A 54 -9.27 5.44 8.23
CA VAL A 54 -10.41 4.73 7.66
C VAL A 54 -10.58 3.32 8.23
N MET A 55 -9.51 2.51 8.29
CA MET A 55 -9.61 1.06 8.56
C MET A 55 -9.29 0.69 10.00
N VAL A 56 -8.41 1.46 10.65
CA VAL A 56 -7.82 1.12 11.96
C VAL A 56 -7.59 2.35 12.84
N PRO A 57 -8.62 3.17 13.13
CA PRO A 57 -8.45 4.47 13.79
C PRO A 57 -7.81 4.38 15.18
N ARG A 58 -7.93 3.22 15.84
CA ARG A 58 -7.29 2.93 17.15
C ARG A 58 -5.81 2.56 17.06
N ALA A 59 -5.24 2.41 15.85
CA ALA A 59 -3.81 2.11 15.66
C ALA A 59 -2.94 3.37 15.80
N THR A 60 -3.06 4.08 16.93
CA THR A 60 -2.36 5.35 17.22
C THR A 60 -0.83 5.23 17.16
N ALA A 61 -0.30 4.03 17.40
CA ALA A 61 1.13 3.73 17.30
C ALA A 61 1.59 3.30 15.88
N LEU A 62 0.77 3.42 14.83
CA LEU A 62 1.12 2.98 13.49
C LEU A 62 2.40 3.66 12.97
N GLU A 63 2.43 4.99 12.96
CA GLU A 63 3.58 5.76 12.44
C GLU A 63 4.87 5.41 13.19
N ARG A 64 4.81 5.32 14.53
CA ARG A 64 5.95 4.86 15.34
C ARG A 64 6.43 3.46 14.97
N ARG A 65 5.50 2.53 14.63
CA ARG A 65 5.87 1.18 14.18
C ARG A 65 6.53 1.19 12.82
N LEU A 66 6.05 2.03 11.89
CA LEU A 66 6.65 2.22 10.58
C LEU A 66 8.04 2.87 10.71
N GLY A 67 8.21 3.87 11.56
CA GLY A 67 9.51 4.49 11.83
C GLY A 67 10.55 3.49 12.38
N ARG A 68 10.14 2.52 13.22
CA ARG A 68 11.04 1.46 13.71
C ARG A 68 11.56 0.52 12.62
N MET A 69 10.91 0.48 11.47
CA MET A 69 11.36 -0.25 10.28
C MET A 69 11.89 0.69 9.19
N GLY A 70 12.24 1.93 9.56
CA GLY A 70 12.80 2.93 8.67
C GLY A 70 11.80 3.62 7.74
N GLY A 71 10.49 3.48 7.98
CA GLY A 71 9.42 4.10 7.17
C GLY A 71 8.94 5.44 7.72
N PHE A 72 9.49 6.55 7.22
CA PHE A 72 9.09 7.92 7.54
C PHE A 72 8.36 8.63 6.39
N CYS A 73 8.48 8.13 5.15
CA CYS A 73 7.52 8.32 4.05
C CYS A 73 6.82 7.00 3.68
N ASP A 74 5.71 7.09 2.94
CA ASP A 74 5.04 5.91 2.37
C ASP A 74 6.00 5.07 1.51
N CYS A 75 6.90 5.72 0.77
CA CYS A 75 7.94 5.06 -0.04
C CYS A 75 8.89 4.17 0.77
N GLU A 76 9.32 4.65 1.93
CA GLU A 76 10.31 4.00 2.78
C GLU A 76 9.75 2.77 3.49
N ILE A 77 8.42 2.65 3.59
CA ILE A 77 7.78 1.40 4.02
C ILE A 77 8.28 0.22 3.18
N PHE A 78 8.55 0.42 1.88
CA PHE A 78 9.03 -0.62 0.97
C PHE A 78 10.54 -0.56 0.68
N LEU A 79 11.16 0.63 0.75
CA LEU A 79 12.61 0.74 0.57
C LEU A 79 13.34 0.14 1.76
N ASN A 80 12.85 0.39 2.98
CA ASN A 80 13.54 0.04 4.22
C ASN A 80 12.83 -1.10 4.98
N GLY A 81 11.50 -1.14 4.93
CA GLY A 81 10.72 -1.96 5.86
C GLY A 81 10.25 -3.31 5.32
N LEU A 82 9.57 -3.33 4.18
CA LEU A 82 8.87 -4.48 3.61
C LEU A 82 9.43 -4.86 2.25
N VAL A 83 9.48 -6.16 1.98
CA VAL A 83 9.78 -6.73 0.67
C VAL A 83 8.64 -7.65 0.25
N ARG A 84 8.33 -7.66 -1.05
CA ARG A 84 7.33 -8.56 -1.59
C ARG A 84 7.87 -10.00 -1.55
N VAL A 85 7.11 -10.91 -0.94
CA VAL A 85 7.41 -12.34 -0.97
C VAL A 85 7.10 -12.84 -2.38
N ARG A 86 8.13 -13.35 -3.06
CA ARG A 86 7.96 -14.06 -4.32
C ARG A 86 7.55 -15.51 -4.04
N PRO A 87 6.61 -16.08 -4.80
CA PRO A 87 6.37 -17.52 -4.74
C PRO A 87 7.66 -18.26 -5.12
N SER A 88 7.99 -19.35 -4.43
CA SER A 88 9.08 -20.22 -4.84
C SER A 88 8.82 -20.77 -6.25
N GLY A 89 9.81 -20.69 -7.14
CA GLY A 89 9.68 -21.15 -8.53
C GLY A 89 9.10 -20.11 -9.50
N ASP A 90 9.25 -18.81 -9.19
CA ASP A 90 8.94 -17.73 -10.14
C ASP A 90 9.78 -17.93 -11.43
N PRO A 91 9.17 -17.89 -12.64
CA PRO A 91 9.89 -18.06 -13.89
C PRO A 91 11.04 -17.07 -14.09
N SER A 92 10.98 -15.90 -13.44
CA SER A 92 12.07 -14.91 -13.46
C SER A 92 13.32 -15.33 -12.66
N ASP A 93 13.20 -16.35 -11.79
CA ASP A 93 14.33 -16.95 -11.08
C ASP A 93 15.04 -18.04 -11.93
N LEU A 94 14.50 -18.40 -13.10
CA LEU A 94 15.11 -19.38 -14.00
C LEU A 94 16.18 -18.72 -14.90
N PRO A 95 17.45 -19.19 -14.89
CA PRO A 95 18.49 -18.64 -15.76
C PRO A 95 18.13 -18.84 -17.23
N GLY A 96 18.16 -17.76 -18.02
CA GLY A 96 17.98 -17.83 -19.49
C GLY A 96 16.54 -17.67 -19.98
N LEU A 97 15.56 -17.51 -19.07
CA LEU A 97 14.27 -16.94 -19.45
C LEU A 97 14.42 -15.41 -19.44
N ASP A 98 14.26 -14.78 -20.60
CA ASP A 98 13.95 -13.35 -20.64
C ASP A 98 12.72 -13.16 -19.73
N PRO A 99 12.71 -12.22 -18.77
CA PRO A 99 11.49 -11.77 -18.15
C PRO A 99 10.62 -11.13 -19.23
N SER A 100 10.03 -11.98 -20.09
CA SER A 100 9.01 -11.61 -21.04
C SER A 100 8.00 -10.79 -20.25
N PRO A 101 7.52 -9.66 -20.78
CA PRO A 101 6.42 -8.94 -20.19
C PRO A 101 5.18 -9.83 -20.34
N VAL A 102 5.09 -10.88 -19.54
CA VAL A 102 3.85 -11.60 -19.28
C VAL A 102 2.89 -10.51 -18.87
N SER A 103 1.92 -10.28 -19.75
CA SER A 103 1.10 -9.08 -19.80
C SER A 103 0.72 -8.66 -18.39
N ALA A 104 1.09 -7.43 -18.02
CA ALA A 104 0.78 -6.80 -16.74
C ALA A 104 -0.74 -6.76 -16.42
N GLU A 105 -1.56 -7.29 -17.33
CA GLU A 105 -3.02 -7.32 -17.33
C GLU A 105 -3.62 -8.57 -16.67
N SER A 106 -2.84 -9.61 -16.37
CA SER A 106 -3.36 -10.85 -15.75
C SER A 106 -2.73 -11.14 -14.39
N GLY A 107 -3.17 -10.36 -13.39
CA GLY A 107 -3.05 -10.76 -11.99
C GLY A 107 -1.75 -10.36 -11.32
N ARG A 108 -1.59 -9.07 -11.01
CA ARG A 108 -0.93 -8.73 -9.74
C ARG A 108 -1.55 -9.66 -8.68
N PRO A 109 -0.77 -10.51 -7.98
CA PRO A 109 -1.37 -11.35 -6.97
C PRO A 109 -2.06 -10.39 -5.99
N GLY A 110 -3.38 -10.47 -5.98
CA GLY A 110 -4.23 -9.59 -5.20
C GLY A 110 -3.79 -9.60 -3.74
N CYS A 111 -4.19 -8.58 -3.00
CA CYS A 111 -3.96 -8.59 -1.57
C CYS A 111 -4.43 -9.93 -0.98
N ALA A 112 -3.56 -10.64 -0.26
CA ALA A 112 -3.93 -11.90 0.41
C ALA A 112 -4.89 -11.69 1.60
N GLY A 113 -5.38 -10.46 1.78
CA GLY A 113 -6.31 -10.09 2.82
C GLY A 113 -5.66 -9.91 4.19
N VAL A 114 -6.34 -9.17 5.04
CA VAL A 114 -6.16 -9.18 6.49
C VAL A 114 -7.52 -9.14 7.17
N ARG A 115 -7.60 -9.58 8.42
CA ARG A 115 -8.82 -9.40 9.22
C ARG A 115 -9.21 -7.92 9.29
N ARG A 116 -10.52 -7.63 9.38
CA ARG A 116 -11.03 -6.27 9.63
C ARG A 116 -10.33 -5.67 10.86
N GLY A 117 -10.00 -4.39 10.78
CA GLY A 117 -9.30 -3.68 11.86
C GLY A 117 -7.82 -4.04 12.03
N SER A 118 -7.15 -4.58 11.00
CA SER A 118 -5.71 -4.88 11.02
C SER A 118 -4.90 -3.86 10.22
N ALA A 119 -3.79 -3.38 10.80
CA ALA A 119 -2.81 -2.55 10.10
C ALA A 119 -1.59 -3.38 9.60
N ARG A 120 -1.65 -4.70 9.66
CA ARG A 120 -0.55 -5.58 9.24
C ARG A 120 -0.50 -5.67 7.72
N ALA A 121 0.68 -5.94 7.19
CA ALA A 121 0.81 -6.43 5.83
C ALA A 121 0.24 -7.87 5.73
N CYS A 122 -0.33 -8.22 4.57
CA CYS A 122 -0.77 -9.58 4.29
C CYS A 122 0.44 -10.51 4.01
N ALA A 123 0.19 -11.80 3.82
CA ALA A 123 1.22 -12.82 3.62
C ALA A 123 2.10 -12.63 2.36
N ARG A 124 1.78 -11.67 1.49
CA ARG A 124 2.60 -11.30 0.32
C ARG A 124 3.78 -10.39 0.67
N TRP A 125 3.93 -9.99 1.92
CA TRP A 125 4.96 -9.07 2.37
C TRP A 125 5.71 -9.65 3.57
N ALA A 126 7.03 -9.60 3.52
CA ALA A 126 7.91 -9.94 4.63
C ALA A 126 8.65 -8.68 5.10
N ARG A 127 9.11 -8.67 6.36
CA ARG A 127 10.01 -7.60 6.81
C ARG A 127 11.38 -7.83 6.19
N ARG A 128 12.04 -6.76 5.73
CA ARG A 128 13.38 -6.82 5.14
C ARG A 128 14.47 -7.29 6.11
N ASP A 129 14.26 -7.09 7.40
CA ASP A 129 15.18 -7.53 8.47
C ASP A 129 14.92 -8.97 8.94
N GLN A 130 13.92 -9.66 8.37
CA GLN A 130 13.68 -11.07 8.66
C GLN A 130 14.33 -11.95 7.59
N PRO A 131 15.06 -13.02 7.97
CA PRO A 131 15.53 -14.01 7.00
C PRO A 131 14.32 -14.64 6.31
N ILE A 132 14.31 -14.60 4.98
CA ILE A 132 13.36 -15.34 4.14
C ILE A 132 13.88 -16.78 4.13
N TYR A 133 13.22 -17.69 4.86
CA TYR A 133 13.56 -19.11 4.90
C TYR A 133 12.71 -19.89 3.89
#